data_AF-A0A8J7JCR9-F1
#
_entry.id   AF-A0A8J7JCR9-F1
#
_cell.length_a   1.000
_cell.length_b   1.000
_cell.length_c   1.000
_cell.angle_alpha   90.00
_cell.angle_beta   90.00
_cell.angle_gamma   90.00
#
_symmetry.space_group_name_H-M   'P 1'
#
loop_
_entity.id
_entity.type
_entity.pdbx_description
1 polymer ?
#
loop_
_entity_poly.entity_id
_entity_poly.type
_entity_poly.pdbx_seq_one_letter_code
_entity_poly.pdbx_strand_id
1 'polypeptide(L)'
;MKLGETDRALEIARSLPSEEDTIWILQEINEAFVEAEEEDRDIEAFDRTVAFAQSLENASYKARVLSLMAVALVEVGERDRALEIARSLPSDDAKAALLKEIALSLVERGMLSRDKALELTQWFDSDDYKICLLRDIARALAEKGEKEIAIQLLDRMLELIA
;
A
#
# COMPACT_ATOMS: atom_id res chain seq x y z
N MET A 1 3.38 13.24 14.81
CA MET A 1 3.01 14.62 14.40
C MET A 1 1.72 14.99 15.11
N LYS A 2 1.57 16.19 15.67
CA LYS A 2 0.30 16.58 16.33
C LYS A 2 -0.67 17.25 15.35
N LEU A 3 -1.98 17.11 15.62
CA LEU A 3 -3.08 17.79 14.93
C LEU A 3 -2.73 19.26 14.60
N GLY A 4 -2.89 19.64 13.33
CA GLY A 4 -2.61 20.99 12.80
C GLY A 4 -1.26 21.16 12.09
N GLU A 5 -0.26 20.31 12.37
CA GLU A 5 1.01 20.35 11.65
C GLU A 5 0.87 19.74 10.24
N THR A 6 0.10 18.66 10.11
CA THR A 6 -0.17 18.01 8.81
C THR A 6 -0.92 18.93 7.85
N ASP A 7 -1.96 19.62 8.32
CA ASP A 7 -2.73 20.55 7.47
C ASP A 7 -1.85 21.72 7.01
N ARG A 8 -0.99 22.24 7.89
CA ARG A 8 -0.01 23.27 7.52
C ARG A 8 1.01 22.74 6.49
N ALA A 9 1.50 21.52 6.66
CA ALA A 9 2.38 20.90 5.67
C ALA A 9 1.69 20.73 4.31
N LEU A 10 0.41 20.34 4.29
CA LEU A 10 -0.40 20.27 3.08
C LEU A 10 -0.61 21.64 2.42
N GLU A 11 -0.82 22.70 3.19
CA GLU A 11 -0.89 24.08 2.65
C GLU A 11 0.41 24.47 1.96
N ILE A 12 1.57 24.15 2.57
CA ILE A 12 2.87 24.40 1.96
C ILE A 12 2.99 23.59 0.67
N ALA A 13 2.69 22.30 0.70
CA ALA A 13 2.74 21.41 -0.46
C ALA A 13 1.91 21.94 -1.64
N ARG A 14 0.69 22.43 -1.39
CA ARG A 14 -0.19 23.04 -2.40
C ARG A 14 0.37 24.33 -3.01
N SER A 15 1.23 25.04 -2.29
CA SER A 15 1.82 26.31 -2.74
C SER A 15 3.10 26.14 -3.57
N LEU A 16 3.66 24.92 -3.60
CA LEU A 16 4.89 24.65 -4.32
C LEU A 16 4.67 24.64 -5.84
N PRO A 17 5.62 25.19 -6.62
CA PRO A 17 5.48 25.30 -8.06
C PRO A 17 5.70 23.98 -8.79
N SER A 18 6.34 22.98 -8.16
CA SER A 18 6.63 21.69 -8.76
C SER A 18 6.06 20.53 -7.94
N GLU A 19 5.60 19.50 -8.64
CA GLU A 19 5.15 18.26 -8.00
C GLU A 19 6.30 17.49 -7.36
N GLU A 20 7.54 17.66 -7.85
CA GLU A 20 8.71 17.01 -7.26
C GLU A 20 8.95 17.51 -5.83
N ASP A 21 8.92 18.84 -5.64
CA ASP A 21 9.03 19.47 -4.32
C ASP A 21 7.83 19.10 -3.43
N THR A 22 6.65 18.97 -4.03
CA THR A 22 5.42 18.55 -3.34
C THR A 22 5.57 17.15 -2.77
N ILE A 23 6.15 16.21 -3.52
CA ILE A 23 6.32 14.82 -3.07
C ILE A 23 7.18 14.76 -1.83
N TRP A 24 8.25 15.55 -1.74
CA TRP A 24 9.10 15.55 -0.55
C TRP A 24 8.26 15.86 0.70
N ILE A 25 7.39 16.87 0.66
CA ILE A 25 6.51 17.18 1.80
C ILE A 25 5.54 16.03 2.11
N LEU A 26 4.98 15.37 1.10
CA LEU A 26 4.09 14.22 1.31
C LEU A 26 4.82 13.02 1.93
N GLN A 27 6.11 12.85 1.62
CA GLN A 27 6.96 11.84 2.26
C GLN A 27 7.20 12.16 3.73
N GLU A 28 7.51 13.42 4.06
CA GLU A 28 7.68 13.86 5.46
C GLU A 28 6.39 13.67 6.28
N ILE A 29 5.23 14.00 5.70
CA ILE A 29 3.93 13.72 6.33
C ILE A 29 3.74 12.22 6.56
N ASN A 30 4.11 11.40 5.57
CA ASN A 30 3.98 9.95 5.64
C ASN A 30 4.85 9.34 6.75
N GLU A 31 6.12 9.76 6.84
CA GLU A 31 7.05 9.31 7.87
C GLU A 31 6.56 9.74 9.27
N ALA A 32 6.16 11.00 9.41
CA ALA A 32 5.66 11.52 10.68
C ALA A 32 4.34 10.86 11.13
N PHE A 33 3.55 10.32 10.20
CA PHE A 33 2.34 9.53 10.47
C PHE A 33 2.68 8.13 11.01
N VAL A 34 3.66 7.45 10.42
CA VAL A 34 4.14 6.15 10.88
C VAL A 34 4.75 6.25 12.27
N GLU A 35 5.58 7.28 12.50
CA GLU A 35 6.29 7.49 13.78
C GLU A 35 5.39 7.96 14.92
N ALA A 36 4.23 8.55 14.60
CA ALA A 36 3.30 9.01 15.62
C ALA A 36 2.80 7.84 16.48
N GLU A 37 2.60 8.08 17.77
CA GLU A 37 1.90 7.15 18.66
C GLU A 37 0.43 7.05 18.26
N GLU A 38 -0.23 5.93 18.58
CA GLU A 38 -1.61 5.66 18.15
C GLU A 38 -2.60 6.76 18.59
N GLU A 39 -2.44 7.30 19.79
CA GLU A 39 -3.30 8.37 20.32
C GLU A 39 -3.10 9.72 19.61
N ASP A 40 -1.92 9.94 19.02
CA ASP A 40 -1.55 11.17 18.31
C ASP A 40 -1.76 11.06 16.78
N ARG A 41 -2.06 9.86 16.24
CA ARG A 41 -2.29 9.67 14.81
C ARG A 41 -3.61 10.29 14.37
N ASP A 42 -3.50 11.34 13.58
CA ASP A 42 -4.64 11.95 12.90
C ASP A 42 -4.91 11.25 11.56
N ILE A 43 -5.75 10.22 11.63
CA ILE A 43 -6.18 9.45 10.47
C ILE A 43 -6.93 10.32 9.45
N GLU A 44 -7.71 11.30 9.88
CA GLU A 44 -8.47 12.17 8.96
C GLU A 44 -7.54 13.14 8.21
N ALA A 45 -6.51 13.66 8.86
CA ALA A 45 -5.48 14.45 8.20
C ALA A 45 -4.66 13.62 7.20
N PHE A 46 -4.41 12.35 7.52
CA PHE A 46 -3.77 11.44 6.60
C PHE A 46 -4.64 11.18 5.36
N ASP A 47 -5.95 10.98 5.51
CA ASP A 47 -6.88 10.86 4.37
C ASP A 47 -6.88 12.10 3.48
N ARG A 48 -6.82 13.30 4.06
CA ARG A 48 -6.67 14.55 3.29
C ARG A 48 -5.37 14.58 2.50
N THR A 49 -4.29 14.02 3.06
CA THR A 49 -3.00 13.87 2.40
C THR A 49 -3.09 12.88 1.25
N VAL A 50 -3.80 11.75 1.43
CA VAL A 50 -4.06 10.75 0.38
C VAL A 50 -4.87 11.38 -0.75
N ALA A 51 -5.94 12.12 -0.43
CA ALA A 51 -6.76 12.82 -1.42
C ALA A 51 -5.95 13.86 -2.20
N PHE A 52 -5.01 14.55 -1.55
CA PHE A 52 -4.11 15.46 -2.24
C PHE A 52 -3.10 14.72 -3.13
N ALA A 53 -2.53 13.59 -2.68
CA ALA A 53 -1.68 12.74 -3.52
C ALA A 53 -2.43 12.21 -4.75
N GLN A 54 -3.72 11.86 -4.61
CA GLN A 54 -4.59 11.49 -5.74
C GLN A 54 -4.81 12.64 -6.74
N SER A 55 -4.63 13.90 -6.32
CA SER A 55 -4.79 15.07 -7.19
C SER A 55 -3.55 15.42 -8.03
N LEU A 56 -2.40 14.79 -7.77
CA LEU A 56 -1.19 14.99 -8.57
C LEU A 56 -1.45 14.68 -10.05
N GLU A 57 -0.88 15.46 -10.96
CA GLU A 57 -1.03 15.33 -12.41
C GLU A 57 -0.12 14.23 -12.94
N ASN A 58 1.14 14.17 -12.48
CA ASN A 58 2.07 13.15 -12.94
C ASN A 58 1.71 11.77 -12.36
N ALA A 59 1.33 10.85 -13.24
CA ALA A 59 0.90 9.51 -12.87
C ALA A 59 1.98 8.71 -12.11
N SER A 60 3.26 8.88 -12.45
CA SER A 60 4.37 8.18 -11.77
C SER A 60 4.55 8.71 -10.35
N TYR A 61 4.48 10.03 -10.16
CA TYR A 61 4.55 10.65 -8.84
C TYR A 61 3.35 10.28 -7.97
N LYS A 62 2.14 10.35 -8.52
CA LYS A 62 0.92 9.88 -7.87
C LYS A 62 1.05 8.44 -7.39
N ALA A 63 1.41 7.52 -8.27
CA ALA A 63 1.56 6.11 -7.93
C ALA A 63 2.61 5.92 -6.83
N ARG A 64 3.77 6.58 -6.94
CA ARG A 64 4.83 6.50 -5.93
C ARG A 64 4.36 6.96 -4.54
N VAL A 65 3.71 8.12 -4.45
CA VAL A 65 3.25 8.66 -3.16
C VAL A 65 2.15 7.78 -2.58
N LEU A 66 1.16 7.40 -3.38
CA LEU A 66 0.06 6.53 -2.92
C LEU A 66 0.57 5.16 -2.46
N SER A 67 1.60 4.61 -3.11
CA SER A 67 2.28 3.40 -2.64
C SER A 67 2.84 3.56 -1.23
N LEU A 68 3.62 4.61 -0.99
CA LEU A 68 4.21 4.90 0.33
C LEU A 68 3.13 5.04 1.40
N MET A 69 2.04 5.73 1.07
CA MET A 69 0.93 5.96 2.00
C MET A 69 0.15 4.70 2.34
N ALA A 70 -0.08 3.82 1.37
CA ALA A 70 -0.73 2.54 1.64
C ALA A 70 0.14 1.62 2.50
N VAL A 71 1.47 1.60 2.28
CA VAL A 71 2.40 0.85 3.14
C VAL A 71 2.39 1.41 4.57
N ALA A 72 2.43 2.73 4.73
CA ALA A 72 2.31 3.37 6.04
C ALA A 72 1.01 3.00 6.77
N LEU A 73 -0.11 2.94 6.05
CA LEU A 73 -1.39 2.47 6.62
C LEU A 73 -1.31 1.01 7.09
N VAL A 74 -0.68 0.12 6.33
CA VAL A 74 -0.41 -1.25 6.79
C VAL A 74 0.45 -1.25 8.06
N GLU A 75 1.45 -0.36 8.13
CA GLU A 75 2.36 -0.25 9.26
C GLU A 75 1.70 0.20 10.56
N VAL A 76 0.63 1.00 10.47
CA VAL A 76 -0.15 1.42 11.64
C VAL A 76 -1.40 0.56 11.87
N GLY A 77 -1.64 -0.46 11.04
CA GLY A 77 -2.74 -1.42 11.20
C GLY A 77 -4.01 -1.12 10.39
N GLU A 78 -4.03 -0.03 9.63
CA GLU A 78 -5.14 0.46 8.81
C GLU A 78 -5.21 -0.23 7.44
N ARG A 79 -5.31 -1.57 7.44
CA ARG A 79 -5.20 -2.39 6.23
C ARG A 79 -6.29 -2.11 5.20
N ASP A 80 -7.51 -1.87 5.64
CA ASP A 80 -8.64 -1.64 4.71
C ASP A 80 -8.47 -0.34 3.94
N ARG A 81 -7.96 0.71 4.59
CA ARG A 81 -7.62 1.99 3.94
C ARG A 81 -6.48 1.82 2.93
N ALA A 82 -5.45 1.04 3.26
CA ALA A 82 -4.37 0.73 2.32
C ALA A 82 -4.91 0.06 1.05
N LEU A 83 -5.86 -0.86 1.21
CA LEU A 83 -6.54 -1.52 0.09
C LEU A 83 -7.41 -0.54 -0.71
N GLU A 84 -8.11 0.39 -0.06
CA GLU A 84 -8.86 1.45 -0.75
C GLU A 84 -7.97 2.33 -1.63
N ILE A 85 -6.77 2.69 -1.15
CA ILE A 85 -5.78 3.40 -1.97
C ILE A 85 -5.42 2.57 -3.21
N ALA A 86 -5.13 1.28 -3.04
CA ALA A 86 -4.85 0.41 -4.17
C ALA A 86 -6.02 0.37 -5.19
N ARG A 87 -7.28 0.34 -4.74
CA ARG A 87 -8.46 0.40 -5.64
C ARG A 87 -8.53 1.71 -6.43
N SER A 88 -8.08 2.81 -5.84
CA SER A 88 -8.16 4.13 -6.46
C SER A 88 -7.16 4.35 -7.60
N LEU A 89 -6.15 3.48 -7.76
CA LEU A 89 -5.16 3.63 -8.81
C LEU A 89 -5.77 3.37 -10.20
N PRO A 90 -5.40 4.17 -11.22
CA PRO A 90 -6.10 4.14 -12.50
C PRO A 90 -5.71 2.98 -13.42
N SER A 91 -4.49 2.44 -13.29
CA SER A 91 -4.01 1.34 -14.13
C SER A 91 -3.90 0.04 -13.34
N ASP A 92 -4.28 -1.07 -13.97
CA ASP A 92 -4.23 -2.39 -13.33
C ASP A 92 -2.80 -2.80 -12.98
N ASP A 93 -1.79 -2.36 -13.75
CA ASP A 93 -0.38 -2.54 -13.40
C ASP A 93 0.00 -1.83 -12.09
N ALA A 94 -0.47 -0.59 -11.89
CA ALA A 94 -0.20 0.16 -10.67
C ALA A 94 -0.95 -0.45 -9.48
N LYS A 95 -2.21 -0.88 -9.68
CA LYS A 95 -2.96 -1.65 -8.67
C LYS A 95 -2.22 -2.93 -8.31
N ALA A 96 -1.75 -3.68 -9.29
CA ALA A 96 -1.04 -4.94 -9.07
C ALA A 96 0.27 -4.74 -8.31
N ALA A 97 1.06 -3.73 -8.70
CA ALA A 97 2.29 -3.37 -8.02
C ALA A 97 2.03 -3.01 -6.55
N LEU A 98 1.03 -2.16 -6.28
CA LEU A 98 0.72 -1.74 -4.91
C LEU A 98 0.11 -2.87 -4.07
N LEU A 99 -0.80 -3.67 -4.63
CA LEU A 99 -1.35 -4.83 -3.92
C LEU A 99 -0.28 -5.83 -3.52
N LYS A 100 0.74 -6.03 -4.38
CA LYS A 100 1.91 -6.82 -4.02
C LYS A 100 2.68 -6.19 -2.87
N GLU A 101 2.96 -4.89 -2.90
CA GLU A 101 3.66 -4.19 -1.80
C GLU A 101 2.91 -4.30 -0.47
N ILE A 102 1.58 -4.08 -0.49
CA ILE A 102 0.70 -4.26 0.67
C ILE A 102 0.78 -5.70 1.17
N ALA A 103 0.67 -6.69 0.29
CA ALA A 103 0.72 -8.10 0.68
C ALA A 103 2.07 -8.46 1.32
N LEU A 104 3.18 -8.00 0.75
CA LEU A 104 4.52 -8.24 1.29
C LEU A 104 4.71 -7.56 2.66
N SER A 105 4.25 -6.32 2.83
CA SER A 105 4.27 -5.65 4.13
C SER A 105 3.44 -6.41 5.19
N LEU A 106 2.28 -6.95 4.79
CA LEU A 106 1.48 -7.82 5.67
C LEU A 106 2.21 -9.11 6.05
N VAL A 107 2.95 -9.73 5.12
CA VAL A 107 3.79 -10.91 5.43
C VAL A 107 4.88 -10.54 6.44
N GLU A 108 5.57 -9.42 6.23
CA GLU A 108 6.66 -8.99 7.11
C GLU A 108 6.22 -8.79 8.55
N ARG A 109 4.97 -8.36 8.73
CA ARG A 109 4.33 -8.14 10.03
C ARG A 109 3.66 -9.39 10.61
N GLY A 110 3.69 -10.52 9.91
CA GLY A 110 3.01 -11.76 10.32
C GLY A 110 1.48 -11.64 10.31
N MET A 111 0.95 -10.76 9.47
CA MET A 111 -0.47 -10.39 9.43
C MET A 111 -1.20 -10.94 8.20
N LEU A 112 -0.49 -11.59 7.27
CA LEU A 112 -1.11 -12.15 6.07
C LEU A 112 -1.50 -13.61 6.26
N SER A 113 -2.82 -13.88 6.24
CA SER A 113 -3.35 -15.24 6.18
C SER A 113 -3.44 -15.75 4.74
N ARG A 114 -3.53 -17.08 4.58
CA ARG A 114 -3.84 -17.71 3.28
C ARG A 114 -5.07 -17.07 2.65
N ASP A 115 -6.18 -17.02 3.38
CA ASP A 115 -7.45 -16.58 2.83
C ASP A 115 -7.38 -15.13 2.38
N LYS A 116 -6.66 -14.28 3.12
CA LYS A 116 -6.43 -12.90 2.69
C LYS A 116 -5.58 -12.84 1.43
N ALA A 117 -4.50 -13.62 1.33
CA ALA A 117 -3.70 -13.69 0.11
C ALA A 117 -4.56 -14.12 -1.10
N LEU A 118 -5.46 -15.09 -0.92
CA LEU A 118 -6.39 -15.52 -1.97
C LEU A 118 -7.43 -14.44 -2.32
N GLU A 119 -7.96 -13.72 -1.33
CA GLU A 119 -8.86 -12.59 -1.56
C GLU A 119 -8.18 -11.51 -2.42
N LEU A 120 -6.91 -11.18 -2.16
CA LEU A 120 -6.17 -10.20 -2.97
C LEU A 120 -6.05 -10.63 -4.44
N THR A 121 -6.01 -11.93 -4.73
CA THR A 121 -5.99 -12.40 -6.13
C THR A 121 -7.30 -12.14 -6.88
N GLN A 122 -8.42 -12.01 -6.16
CA GLN A 122 -9.74 -11.76 -6.77
C GLN A 122 -9.86 -10.36 -7.37
N TRP A 123 -8.87 -9.50 -7.13
CA TRP A 123 -8.82 -8.14 -7.68
C TRP A 123 -8.32 -8.11 -9.12
N PHE A 124 -7.80 -9.23 -9.61
CA PHE A 124 -7.35 -9.37 -10.98
C PHE A 124 -8.25 -10.34 -11.71
N ASP A 125 -8.66 -9.99 -12.92
CA ASP A 125 -9.31 -10.94 -13.81
C ASP A 125 -8.27 -11.90 -14.41
N SER A 126 -7.12 -11.37 -14.84
CA SER A 126 -6.03 -12.12 -15.47
C SER A 126 -5.30 -13.03 -14.46
N ASP A 127 -5.17 -14.30 -14.85
CA ASP A 127 -4.45 -15.29 -14.06
C ASP A 127 -2.95 -15.00 -13.97
N ASP A 128 -2.36 -14.27 -14.92
CA ASP A 128 -0.94 -13.87 -14.87
C ASP A 128 -0.63 -13.00 -13.64
N TYR A 129 -1.51 -12.04 -13.31
CA TYR A 129 -1.35 -11.21 -12.11
C TYR A 129 -1.57 -12.03 -10.84
N LYS A 130 -2.55 -12.95 -10.84
CA LYS A 130 -2.80 -13.85 -9.70
C LYS A 130 -1.59 -14.73 -9.43
N ILE A 131 -1.04 -15.34 -10.47
CA ILE A 131 0.16 -16.20 -10.40
C ILE A 131 1.35 -15.41 -9.87
N CYS A 132 1.59 -14.20 -10.41
CA CYS A 132 2.68 -13.34 -9.95
C CYS A 132 2.53 -12.99 -8.46
N LEU A 133 1.34 -12.58 -8.03
CA LEU A 133 1.07 -12.22 -6.64
C LEU A 133 1.24 -13.42 -5.70
N LEU A 134 0.64 -14.57 -6.03
CA LEU A 134 0.74 -15.80 -5.23
C LEU A 134 2.20 -16.26 -5.08
N ARG A 135 2.97 -16.25 -6.16
CA ARG A 135 4.40 -16.59 -6.14
C ARG A 135 5.17 -15.68 -5.19
N ASP A 136 4.97 -14.37 -5.30
CA ASP A 136 5.74 -13.39 -4.53
C ASP A 136 5.39 -13.46 -3.04
N ILE A 137 4.11 -13.62 -2.70
CA ILE A 137 3.64 -13.85 -1.32
C ILE A 137 4.19 -15.17 -0.78
N ALA A 138 4.08 -16.27 -1.53
CA ALA A 138 4.54 -17.59 -1.09
C ALA A 138 6.04 -17.59 -0.81
N ARG A 139 6.85 -16.93 -1.65
CA ARG A 139 8.28 -16.74 -1.40
C ARG A 139 8.55 -16.00 -0.10
N ALA A 140 7.89 -14.85 0.11
CA ALA A 140 8.09 -14.05 1.32
C ALA A 140 7.66 -14.82 2.59
N LEU A 141 6.55 -15.55 2.55
CA LEU A 141 6.10 -16.41 3.65
C LEU A 141 7.11 -17.53 3.94
N ALA A 142 7.65 -18.17 2.91
CA ALA A 142 8.68 -19.20 3.08
C ALA A 142 9.96 -18.64 3.74
N GLU A 143 10.39 -17.43 3.37
CA GLU A 143 11.51 -16.72 3.98
C GLU A 143 11.26 -16.37 5.46
N LYS A 144 10.00 -16.09 5.83
CA LYS A 144 9.57 -15.87 7.22
C LYS A 144 9.32 -17.16 8.01
N GLY A 145 9.42 -18.33 7.37
CA GLY A 145 9.21 -19.63 8.00
C GLY A 145 7.75 -20.13 7.97
N GLU A 146 6.83 -19.37 7.38
CA GLU A 146 5.40 -19.71 7.19
C GLU A 146 5.21 -20.68 6.01
N LYS A 147 5.93 -21.81 6.06
CA LYS A 147 6.07 -22.76 4.94
C LYS A 147 4.76 -23.41 4.53
N GLU A 148 3.89 -23.69 5.50
CA GLU A 148 2.61 -24.36 5.24
C GLU A 148 1.70 -23.47 4.37
N ILE A 149 1.57 -22.19 4.73
CA ILE A 149 0.80 -21.23 3.95
C ILE A 149 1.46 -21.04 2.57
N ALA A 150 2.79 -20.92 2.52
CA ALA A 150 3.51 -20.78 1.25
C ALA A 150 3.22 -21.94 0.28
N ILE A 151 3.25 -23.19 0.76
CA ILE A 151 2.93 -24.37 -0.05
C ILE A 151 1.48 -24.31 -0.56
N GLN A 152 0.53 -23.99 0.32
CA GLN A 152 -0.88 -23.91 -0.05
C GLN A 152 -1.16 -22.83 -1.12
N LEU A 153 -0.41 -21.72 -1.11
CA LEU A 153 -0.48 -20.70 -2.14
C LEU A 153 0.15 -21.15 -3.46
N LEU A 154 1.23 -21.93 -3.42
CA LEU A 154 1.85 -22.52 -4.61
C LEU A 154 0.96 -23.58 -5.25
N ASP A 155 0.28 -24.42 -4.46
CA ASP A 155 -0.70 -25.38 -4.99
C ASP A 155 -1.82 -24.64 -5.73
N ARG A 156 -2.35 -23.57 -5.12
CA ARG A 156 -3.36 -22.73 -5.77
C ARG A 156 -2.83 -22.06 -7.04
N MET A 157 -1.58 -21.65 -7.05
CA MET A 157 -0.94 -21.08 -8.24
C MET A 157 -0.85 -22.11 -9.38
N LEU A 158 -0.51 -23.36 -9.08
CA LEU A 158 -0.45 -24.43 -10.08
C LEU A 158 -1.82 -24.73 -10.71
N GLU A 159 -2.90 -24.63 -9.94
CA GLU A 159 -4.27 -24.78 -10.45
C GLU A 159 -4.65 -23.71 -11.49
N LEU A 160 -4.01 -22.54 -11.48
CA LEU A 160 -4.25 -21.47 -12.45
C LEU A 160 -3.42 -21.62 -13.75
N ILE A 161 -2.41 -22.48 -13.73
CA ILE A 161 -1.53 -22.72 -14.89
C ILE A 161 -2.03 -23.91 -15.73
N ALA A 162 -2.81 -24.81 -15.12
CA ALA A 162 -3.31 -26.06 -15.70
C ALA A 162 -4.54 -25.85 -16.59
#